data_AF-A0A1Q7RES5-F1
#
_entry.id   AF-A0A1Q7RES5-F1
#
_cell.length_a   1.000
_cell.length_b   1.000
_cell.length_c   1.000
_cell.angle_alpha   90.00
_cell.angle_beta   90.00
_cell.angle_gamma   90.00
#
_symmetry.space_group_name_H-M   'P 1'
#
loop_
_entity.id
_entity.type
_entity.pdbx_description
1 polymer ?
#
loop_
_entity_poly.entity_id
_entity_poly.type
_entity_poly.pdbx_seq_one_letter_code
_entity_poly.pdbx_strand_id
1 'polypeptide(L)'
;MTAESGRRISLGFWLAMAGLLAAPIMAPPATAAPHGHQERQEREREQLDREQEKRDHEQELRDREQEKRDREQERADRQTELYDDGQEALDEGRWEQAEAKFGQLAEMNGSQTDAALYWKSYAQSHAGKRDSALASLAELNRRFPQSRWAKDAKALDIEVRQSSGQQLHPEAQGDDELRLLAIQGLMNSDPERALPLLKKVLEGPGSRRVKDRALFVLAQNGSPAARQALGEIARGQNNPELQRKAVQYLGLFGGEESRKTLEEVYASTSDAQLKRAILRSFMLSGDHARLFAAAKSEKEEEVRREAIRQLGLVHGLNELQQLYQSESSPALRRELLQAFFLAGDATKLVEVAQNEKDRELRRTAIRNLGLIHSDDSGKALQAIYSKETDRVLKAEVLNAYFLQGNATALVAIARSEKDPELRKATVQKLSLMHSKEATDYLMELLNK
;
A
#
# COMPACT_ATOMS: atom_id res chain seq x y z
N MET A 1 -1.97 6.04 -57.75
CA MET A 1 -2.47 4.70 -58.14
C MET A 1 -3.65 4.37 -57.23
N THR A 2 -4.70 3.72 -57.77
CA THR A 2 -5.69 2.84 -57.07
C THR A 2 -6.20 3.27 -55.68
N ALA A 3 -7.44 3.76 -55.51
CA ALA A 3 -8.71 2.98 -55.49
C ALA A 3 -8.86 2.11 -54.21
N GLU A 4 -10.01 1.99 -53.54
CA GLU A 4 -11.34 2.64 -53.64
C GLU A 4 -12.04 2.48 -52.25
N SER A 5 -13.20 3.06 -51.89
CA SER A 5 -14.24 3.88 -52.55
C SER A 5 -14.72 4.98 -51.55
N GLY A 6 -15.93 5.57 -51.48
CA GLY A 6 -17.20 5.44 -52.21
C GLY A 6 -18.40 5.98 -51.38
N ARG A 7 -19.14 6.99 -51.88
CA ARG A 7 -20.40 7.51 -51.28
C ARG A 7 -21.35 8.05 -52.37
N ARG A 8 -22.66 7.94 -52.16
CA ARG A 8 -23.74 8.55 -52.97
C ARG A 8 -24.21 9.85 -52.26
N ILE A 9 -24.42 11.01 -52.90
CA ILE A 9 -25.42 11.37 -53.95
C ILE A 9 -26.85 11.26 -53.37
N SER A 10 -27.72 12.29 -53.35
CA SER A 10 -27.73 13.60 -54.04
C SER A 10 -28.42 14.73 -53.24
N LEU A 11 -28.02 15.99 -53.47
CA LEU A 11 -28.91 17.16 -53.29
C LEU A 11 -29.83 17.32 -54.50
N GLY A 12 -31.02 17.90 -54.32
CA GLY A 12 -31.94 18.26 -55.40
C GLY A 12 -32.84 19.45 -55.00
N PHE A 13 -32.61 20.60 -55.62
CA PHE A 13 -33.28 21.88 -55.30
C PHE A 13 -33.87 22.43 -56.61
N TRP A 14 -35.17 22.74 -56.67
CA TRP A 14 -35.80 23.35 -57.85
C TRP A 14 -36.95 24.28 -57.46
N LEU A 15 -37.11 25.38 -58.22
CA LEU A 15 -37.98 26.50 -57.88
C LEU A 15 -38.40 27.24 -59.17
N ALA A 16 -39.68 27.13 -59.58
CA ALA A 16 -40.39 27.96 -60.57
C ALA A 16 -41.90 27.70 -60.42
N MET A 17 -42.83 28.67 -60.34
CA MET A 17 -43.15 29.87 -61.16
C MET A 17 -44.04 29.62 -62.39
N ALA A 18 -45.35 29.78 -62.15
CA ALA A 18 -46.39 30.43 -62.97
C ALA A 18 -46.47 30.24 -64.51
N GLY A 19 -47.70 29.98 -64.99
CA GLY A 19 -48.09 30.15 -66.40
C GLY A 19 -49.61 30.00 -66.61
N LEU A 20 -50.28 31.06 -67.07
CA LEU A 20 -51.74 31.12 -67.28
C LEU A 20 -52.05 31.26 -68.78
N LEU A 21 -52.94 30.43 -69.34
CA LEU A 21 -53.56 30.65 -70.66
C LEU A 21 -54.99 30.08 -70.73
N ALA A 22 -55.88 30.78 -71.43
CA ALA A 22 -57.18 30.29 -71.91
C ALA A 22 -57.06 29.92 -73.42
N ALA A 23 -58.03 29.37 -74.15
CA ALA A 23 -59.47 29.12 -73.99
C ALA A 23 -59.84 27.91 -74.92
N PRO A 24 -61.10 27.62 -75.37
CA PRO A 24 -62.42 28.16 -75.03
C PRO A 24 -63.44 27.05 -74.63
N ILE A 25 -64.73 27.42 -74.55
CA ILE A 25 -65.84 26.57 -74.08
C ILE A 25 -66.52 25.81 -75.24
N MET A 26 -66.80 24.52 -75.04
CA MET A 26 -67.87 23.79 -75.74
C MET A 26 -68.84 23.21 -74.69
N ALA A 27 -70.14 23.38 -74.91
CA ALA A 27 -71.19 22.86 -74.04
C ALA A 27 -72.08 21.85 -74.79
N PRO A 28 -72.40 20.72 -74.15
CA PRO A 28 -73.67 20.00 -74.35
C PRO A 28 -74.39 19.87 -72.96
N PRO A 29 -75.53 19.16 -72.80
CA PRO A 29 -76.71 19.83 -72.24
C PRO A 29 -76.98 19.53 -70.75
N ALA A 30 -77.81 20.37 -70.13
CA ALA A 30 -78.18 20.23 -68.73
C ALA A 30 -79.28 19.17 -68.49
N THR A 31 -79.04 18.23 -67.56
CA THR A 31 -80.06 17.33 -66.99
C THR A 31 -79.77 16.98 -65.53
N ALA A 32 -80.81 17.10 -64.68
CA ALA A 32 -80.99 16.51 -63.34
C ALA A 32 -80.20 17.03 -62.10
N ALA A 33 -81.00 17.42 -61.08
CA ALA A 33 -80.75 17.38 -59.62
C ALA A 33 -79.58 18.18 -58.98
N PRO A 34 -79.87 19.32 -58.28
CA PRO A 34 -78.85 20.09 -57.55
C PRO A 34 -78.60 19.64 -56.10
N HIS A 35 -79.57 19.03 -55.39
CA HIS A 35 -79.49 18.87 -53.93
C HIS A 35 -78.39 17.90 -53.43
N GLY A 36 -78.04 16.88 -54.22
CA GLY A 36 -77.01 15.90 -53.84
C GLY A 36 -75.55 16.39 -53.93
N HIS A 37 -75.33 17.63 -54.38
CA HIS A 37 -73.98 18.19 -54.56
C HIS A 37 -73.54 19.09 -53.39
N GLN A 38 -74.46 19.84 -52.78
CA GLN A 38 -74.15 20.69 -51.62
C GLN A 38 -73.83 19.85 -50.38
N GLU A 39 -74.63 18.82 -50.09
CA GLU A 39 -74.35 17.89 -48.98
C GLU A 39 -72.97 17.21 -49.09
N ARG A 40 -72.45 16.99 -50.29
CA ARG A 40 -71.09 16.44 -50.46
C ARG A 40 -70.04 17.47 -50.08
N GLN A 41 -70.16 18.70 -50.56
CA GLN A 41 -69.24 19.78 -50.23
C GLN A 41 -69.26 20.13 -48.73
N GLU A 42 -70.41 20.01 -48.06
CA GLU A 42 -70.51 20.18 -46.61
C GLU A 42 -69.85 19.02 -45.86
N ARG A 43 -70.11 17.76 -46.24
CA ARG A 43 -69.42 16.59 -45.65
C ARG A 43 -67.91 16.59 -45.89
N GLU A 44 -67.46 17.03 -47.06
CA GLU A 44 -66.05 17.21 -47.41
C GLU A 44 -65.39 18.31 -46.55
N ARG A 45 -66.08 19.43 -46.33
CA ARG A 45 -65.63 20.47 -45.39
C ARG A 45 -65.55 19.95 -43.96
N GLU A 46 -66.61 19.35 -43.43
CA GLU A 46 -66.56 18.75 -42.09
C GLU A 46 -65.47 17.67 -41.98
N GLN A 47 -65.10 16.96 -43.05
CA GLN A 47 -63.95 16.04 -43.03
C GLN A 47 -62.63 16.80 -42.96
N LEU A 48 -62.43 17.85 -43.77
CA LEU A 48 -61.23 18.69 -43.74
C LEU A 48 -61.06 19.37 -42.37
N ASP A 49 -62.14 19.89 -41.79
CA ASP A 49 -62.17 20.51 -40.48
C ASP A 49 -61.81 19.49 -39.39
N ARG A 50 -62.45 18.30 -39.37
CA ARG A 50 -62.14 17.21 -38.43
C ARG A 50 -60.74 16.60 -38.63
N GLU A 51 -60.16 16.71 -39.82
CA GLU A 51 -58.75 16.36 -40.04
C GLU A 51 -57.82 17.46 -39.53
N GLN A 52 -58.20 18.73 -39.62
CA GLN A 52 -57.41 19.84 -39.11
C GLN A 52 -57.42 19.86 -37.58
N GLU A 53 -58.58 19.71 -36.93
CA GLU A 53 -58.70 19.53 -35.48
C GLU A 53 -57.79 18.39 -34.97
N LYS A 54 -57.69 17.28 -35.72
CA LYS A 54 -56.77 16.17 -35.41
C LYS A 54 -55.30 16.57 -35.56
N ARG A 55 -54.92 17.22 -36.67
CA ARG A 55 -53.53 17.69 -36.88
C ARG A 55 -53.11 18.67 -35.78
N ASP A 56 -53.99 19.60 -35.43
CA ASP A 56 -53.77 20.62 -34.40
C ASP A 56 -53.67 19.98 -33.01
N HIS A 57 -54.51 18.99 -32.69
CA HIS A 57 -54.41 18.24 -31.43
C HIS A 57 -53.17 17.34 -31.37
N GLU A 58 -52.79 16.67 -32.47
CA GLU A 58 -51.54 15.90 -32.56
C GLU A 58 -50.32 16.82 -32.44
N GLN A 59 -50.39 18.07 -32.90
CA GLN A 59 -49.34 19.05 -32.69
C GLN A 59 -49.29 19.53 -31.23
N GLU A 60 -50.42 19.89 -30.63
CA GLU A 60 -50.49 20.27 -29.21
C GLU A 60 -49.95 19.16 -28.28
N LEU A 61 -50.24 17.89 -28.59
CA LEU A 61 -49.68 16.75 -27.87
C LEU A 61 -48.15 16.64 -28.00
N ARG A 62 -47.59 16.92 -29.18
CA ARG A 62 -46.13 16.94 -29.41
C ARG A 62 -45.47 18.12 -28.71
N ASP A 63 -46.05 19.31 -28.77
CA ASP A 63 -45.53 20.50 -28.10
C ASP A 63 -45.53 20.31 -26.57
N ARG A 64 -46.60 19.71 -26.01
CA ARG A 64 -46.68 19.29 -24.59
C ARG A 64 -45.74 18.13 -24.22
N GLU A 65 -45.26 17.33 -25.16
CA GLU A 65 -44.24 16.32 -24.91
C GLU A 65 -42.83 16.94 -24.93
N GLN A 66 -42.56 17.84 -25.88
CA GLN A 66 -41.31 18.58 -25.95
C GLN A 66 -41.12 19.47 -24.71
N GLU A 67 -42.15 20.22 -24.29
CA GLU A 67 -42.10 21.07 -23.09
C GLU A 67 -41.82 20.25 -21.80
N LYS A 68 -42.18 18.96 -21.76
CA LYS A 68 -41.80 18.05 -20.67
C LYS A 68 -40.34 17.61 -20.76
N ARG A 69 -39.88 17.22 -21.96
CA ARG A 69 -38.49 16.82 -22.23
C ARG A 69 -37.53 17.97 -21.89
N ASP A 70 -37.87 19.19 -22.29
CA ASP A 70 -37.08 20.39 -22.02
C ASP A 70 -36.99 20.65 -20.51
N ARG A 71 -38.11 20.61 -19.77
CA ARG A 71 -38.13 20.73 -18.29
C ARG A 71 -37.38 19.61 -17.57
N GLU A 72 -37.42 18.38 -18.09
CA GLU A 72 -36.66 17.26 -17.54
C GLU A 72 -35.17 17.44 -17.79
N GLN A 73 -34.76 17.99 -18.93
CA GLN A 73 -33.39 18.34 -19.23
C GLN A 73 -32.89 19.53 -18.39
N GLU A 74 -33.60 20.65 -18.31
CA GLU A 74 -33.27 21.80 -17.44
C GLU A 74 -33.06 21.34 -15.98
N ARG A 75 -33.88 20.40 -15.51
CA ARG A 75 -33.76 19.81 -14.17
C ARG A 75 -32.53 18.92 -14.01
N ALA A 76 -32.12 18.19 -15.06
CA ALA A 76 -30.92 17.36 -15.04
C ALA A 76 -29.63 18.18 -15.16
N ASP A 77 -29.63 19.21 -16.01
CA ASP A 77 -28.51 20.15 -16.17
C ASP A 77 -28.25 20.89 -14.86
N ARG A 78 -29.30 21.39 -14.18
CA ARG A 78 -29.19 21.98 -12.83
C ARG A 78 -28.73 20.97 -11.76
N GLN A 79 -29.09 19.68 -11.86
CA GLN A 79 -28.56 18.68 -10.92
C GLN A 79 -27.05 18.50 -11.08
N THR A 80 -26.56 18.55 -12.33
CA THR A 80 -25.14 18.48 -12.65
C THR A 80 -24.39 19.71 -12.16
N GLU A 81 -24.89 20.93 -12.47
CA GLU A 81 -24.39 22.22 -11.95
C GLU A 81 -24.23 22.21 -10.42
N LEU A 82 -25.27 21.80 -9.68
CA LEU A 82 -25.23 21.76 -8.21
C LEU A 82 -24.31 20.67 -7.65
N TYR A 83 -24.04 19.59 -8.40
CA TYR A 83 -23.06 18.58 -8.00
C TYR A 83 -21.64 19.10 -8.19
N ASP A 84 -21.33 19.61 -9.38
CA ASP A 84 -19.98 20.03 -9.77
C ASP A 84 -19.52 21.27 -8.98
N ASP A 85 -20.36 22.31 -8.87
CA ASP A 85 -20.12 23.47 -7.98
C ASP A 85 -19.93 23.04 -6.52
N GLY A 86 -20.62 21.97 -6.11
CA GLY A 86 -20.50 21.39 -4.77
C GLY A 86 -19.15 20.70 -4.56
N GLN A 87 -18.62 20.01 -5.57
CA GLN A 87 -17.29 19.37 -5.52
C GLN A 87 -16.19 20.43 -5.55
N GLU A 88 -16.26 21.44 -6.43
CA GLU A 88 -15.30 22.55 -6.45
C GLU A 88 -15.24 23.27 -5.08
N ALA A 89 -16.41 23.53 -4.47
CA ALA A 89 -16.48 24.09 -3.12
C ALA A 89 -15.93 23.18 -2.00
N LEU A 90 -15.83 21.86 -2.20
CA LEU A 90 -15.12 20.96 -1.27
C LEU A 90 -13.60 21.01 -1.49
N ASP A 91 -13.15 20.94 -2.75
CA ASP A 91 -11.72 20.95 -3.11
C ASP A 91 -11.03 22.26 -2.70
N GLU A 92 -11.75 23.38 -2.79
CA GLU A 92 -11.30 24.70 -2.30
C GLU A 92 -11.60 24.93 -0.80
N GLY A 93 -12.10 23.93 -0.06
CA GLY A 93 -12.33 24.00 1.38
C GLY A 93 -13.46 24.94 1.83
N ARG A 94 -14.33 25.37 0.92
CA ARG A 94 -15.48 26.26 1.20
C ARG A 94 -16.70 25.47 1.70
N TRP A 95 -16.52 24.79 2.84
CA TRP A 95 -17.48 23.83 3.41
C TRP A 95 -18.94 24.32 3.46
N GLU A 96 -19.19 25.58 3.83
CA GLU A 96 -20.57 26.11 3.90
C GLU A 96 -21.23 26.29 2.53
N GLN A 97 -20.44 26.55 1.48
CA GLN A 97 -20.95 26.64 0.11
C GLN A 97 -21.25 25.24 -0.44
N ALA A 98 -20.38 24.27 -0.18
CA ALA A 98 -20.64 22.87 -0.49
C ALA A 98 -21.89 22.34 0.22
N GLU A 99 -22.06 22.63 1.52
CA GLU A 99 -23.28 22.29 2.28
C GLU A 99 -24.54 22.86 1.62
N ALA A 100 -24.51 24.11 1.16
CA ALA A 100 -25.63 24.76 0.48
C ALA A 100 -25.94 24.13 -0.89
N LYS A 101 -24.92 23.89 -1.73
CA LYS A 101 -25.06 23.28 -3.06
C LYS A 101 -25.62 21.84 -2.97
N PHE A 102 -25.02 21.00 -2.12
CA PHE A 102 -25.52 19.64 -1.89
C PHE A 102 -26.85 19.60 -1.12
N GLY A 103 -27.15 20.63 -0.32
CA GLY A 103 -28.48 20.84 0.26
C GLY A 103 -29.56 20.97 -0.83
N GLN A 104 -29.36 21.91 -1.76
CA GLN A 104 -30.27 22.12 -2.90
C GLN A 104 -30.38 20.88 -3.78
N LEU A 105 -29.27 20.20 -4.08
CA LEU A 105 -29.28 18.97 -4.86
C LEU A 105 -30.09 17.83 -4.19
N ALA A 106 -30.00 17.70 -2.87
CA ALA A 106 -30.79 16.71 -2.13
C ALA A 106 -32.29 17.05 -2.12
N GLU A 107 -32.64 18.34 -2.06
CA GLU A 107 -34.03 18.84 -2.14
C GLU A 107 -34.65 18.64 -3.53
N MET A 108 -33.84 18.60 -4.61
CA MET A 108 -34.32 18.27 -5.95
C MET A 108 -34.77 16.80 -6.12
N ASN A 109 -34.49 15.93 -5.13
CA ASN A 109 -34.92 14.53 -5.11
C ASN A 109 -34.61 13.75 -6.41
N GLY A 110 -33.43 13.99 -6.99
CA GLY A 110 -32.92 13.34 -8.20
C GLY A 110 -32.21 12.00 -7.94
N SER A 111 -31.63 11.43 -9.00
CA SER A 111 -30.85 10.18 -8.94
C SER A 111 -29.60 10.30 -8.06
N GLN A 112 -29.04 11.49 -7.93
CA GLN A 112 -27.84 11.80 -7.12
C GLN A 112 -28.15 12.17 -5.65
N THR A 113 -29.40 12.06 -5.19
CA THR A 113 -29.80 12.49 -3.83
C THR A 113 -28.99 11.81 -2.72
N ASP A 114 -28.55 10.56 -2.93
CA ASP A 114 -27.73 9.82 -1.98
C ASP A 114 -26.30 10.40 -1.88
N ALA A 115 -25.70 10.74 -3.02
CA ALA A 115 -24.42 11.43 -3.11
C ALA A 115 -24.48 12.84 -2.52
N ALA A 116 -25.58 13.56 -2.77
CA ALA A 116 -25.82 14.88 -2.21
C ALA A 116 -25.89 14.84 -0.68
N LEU A 117 -26.66 13.92 -0.09
CA LEU A 117 -26.73 13.76 1.36
C LEU A 117 -25.37 13.35 1.98
N TYR A 118 -24.59 12.51 1.29
CA TYR A 118 -23.24 12.16 1.73
C TYR A 118 -22.32 13.38 1.74
N TRP A 119 -22.16 14.08 0.62
CA TRP A 119 -21.26 15.23 0.52
C TRP A 119 -21.71 16.43 1.37
N LYS A 120 -23.02 16.65 1.53
CA LYS A 120 -23.59 17.59 2.49
C LYS A 120 -23.12 17.27 3.92
N SER A 121 -23.19 16.00 4.33
CA SER A 121 -22.76 15.59 5.68
C SER A 121 -21.24 15.68 5.88
N TYR A 122 -20.46 15.41 4.84
CA TYR A 122 -19.01 15.59 4.83
C TYR A 122 -18.64 17.08 5.02
N ALA A 123 -19.25 17.97 4.24
CA ALA A 123 -19.12 19.42 4.39
C ALA A 123 -19.51 19.90 5.79
N GLN A 124 -20.64 19.41 6.32
CA GLN A 124 -21.09 19.73 7.69
C GLN A 124 -20.12 19.24 8.77
N SER A 125 -19.53 18.05 8.61
CA SER A 125 -18.50 17.52 9.52
C SER A 125 -17.26 18.44 9.54
N HIS A 126 -16.74 18.79 8.36
CA HIS A 126 -15.56 19.65 8.23
C HIS A 126 -15.82 21.11 8.66
N ALA A 127 -17.05 21.60 8.53
CA ALA A 127 -17.51 22.87 9.11
C ALA A 127 -17.76 22.81 10.64
N GLY A 128 -17.56 21.66 11.29
CA GLY A 128 -17.80 21.45 12.72
C GLY A 128 -19.29 21.36 13.12
N LYS A 129 -20.21 21.37 12.16
CA LYS A 129 -21.69 21.30 12.31
C LYS A 129 -22.14 19.86 12.56
N ARG A 130 -21.62 19.25 13.63
CA ARG A 130 -21.70 17.80 13.90
C ARG A 130 -23.13 17.27 13.93
N ASP A 131 -24.06 17.93 14.62
CA ASP A 131 -25.45 17.46 14.72
C ASP A 131 -26.16 17.52 13.35
N SER A 132 -25.86 18.53 12.53
CA SER A 132 -26.34 18.63 11.14
C SER A 132 -25.78 17.49 10.27
N ALA A 133 -24.50 17.17 10.40
CA ALA A 133 -23.88 16.04 9.72
C ALA A 133 -24.54 14.71 10.10
N LEU A 134 -24.75 14.46 11.41
CA LEU A 134 -25.42 13.26 11.90
C LEU A 134 -26.88 13.17 11.44
N ALA A 135 -27.59 14.29 11.32
CA ALA A 135 -28.95 14.33 10.76
C ALA A 135 -28.96 13.96 9.27
N SER A 136 -28.07 14.55 8.46
CA SER A 136 -27.91 14.22 7.03
C SER A 136 -27.52 12.74 6.82
N LEU A 137 -26.65 12.19 7.68
CA LEU A 137 -26.24 10.78 7.65
C LEU A 137 -27.36 9.83 8.07
N ALA A 138 -28.16 10.18 9.07
CA ALA A 138 -29.35 9.43 9.46
C ALA A 138 -30.40 9.43 8.33
N GLU A 139 -30.59 10.55 7.64
CA GLU A 139 -31.46 10.62 6.46
C GLU A 139 -30.94 9.74 5.32
N LEU A 140 -29.65 9.82 4.97
CA LEU A 140 -29.01 8.99 3.94
C LEU A 140 -29.21 7.49 4.22
N ASN A 141 -28.88 7.03 5.42
CA ASN A 141 -29.04 5.63 5.82
C ASN A 141 -30.51 5.17 5.81
N ARG A 142 -31.46 6.06 6.16
CA ARG A 142 -32.91 5.75 6.16
C ARG A 142 -33.50 5.69 4.75
N ARG A 143 -33.08 6.59 3.85
CA ARG A 143 -33.65 6.73 2.49
C ARG A 143 -32.98 5.81 1.47
N PHE A 144 -31.66 5.62 1.58
CA PHE A 144 -30.85 4.92 0.59
C PHE A 144 -29.96 3.84 1.26
N PRO A 145 -30.53 2.84 1.97
CA PRO A 145 -29.76 1.82 2.70
C PRO A 145 -28.90 0.91 1.81
N GLN A 146 -29.10 0.95 0.49
CA GLN A 146 -28.33 0.24 -0.54
C GLN A 146 -27.49 1.19 -1.43
N SER A 147 -27.30 2.45 -1.03
CA SER A 147 -26.42 3.39 -1.72
C SER A 147 -24.97 2.91 -1.74
N ARG A 148 -24.23 3.24 -2.80
CA ARG A 148 -22.76 3.07 -2.85
C ARG A 148 -22.07 3.77 -1.66
N TRP A 149 -22.61 4.90 -1.21
CA TRP A 149 -22.09 5.70 -0.10
C TRP A 149 -22.46 5.14 1.29
N ALA A 150 -23.27 4.07 1.38
CA ALA A 150 -23.79 3.57 2.65
C ALA A 150 -22.74 2.94 3.58
N LYS A 151 -21.51 2.68 3.11
CA LYS A 151 -20.38 2.31 3.99
C LYS A 151 -19.63 3.55 4.47
N ASP A 152 -19.31 4.47 3.57
CA ASP A 152 -18.57 5.71 3.88
C ASP A 152 -19.38 6.63 4.81
N ALA A 153 -20.70 6.71 4.61
CA ALA A 153 -21.63 7.38 5.50
C ALA A 153 -21.59 6.83 6.94
N LYS A 154 -21.41 5.52 7.12
CA LYS A 154 -21.32 4.90 8.45
C LYS A 154 -19.94 5.08 9.08
N ALA A 155 -18.88 5.15 8.27
CA ALA A 155 -17.55 5.54 8.75
C ALA A 155 -17.57 6.99 9.26
N LEU A 156 -18.14 7.91 8.47
CA LEU A 156 -18.27 9.32 8.85
C LEU A 156 -19.18 9.51 10.09
N ASP A 157 -20.27 8.75 10.23
CA ASP A 157 -21.11 8.77 11.45
C ASP A 157 -20.30 8.41 12.70
N ILE A 158 -19.47 7.36 12.63
CA ILE A 158 -18.58 6.95 13.71
C ILE A 158 -17.56 8.05 14.04
N GLU A 159 -16.91 8.63 13.02
CA GLU A 159 -15.91 9.69 13.19
C GLU A 159 -16.51 10.98 13.79
N VAL A 160 -17.68 11.41 13.31
CA VAL A 160 -18.39 12.58 13.84
C VAL A 160 -18.79 12.34 15.30
N ARG A 161 -19.33 11.17 15.65
CA ARG A 161 -19.67 10.81 17.05
C ARG A 161 -18.45 10.72 17.96
N GLN A 162 -17.34 10.15 17.46
CA GLN A 162 -16.07 10.14 18.19
C GLN A 162 -15.61 11.59 18.48
N SER A 163 -15.71 12.49 17.50
CA SER A 163 -15.28 13.89 17.63
C SER A 163 -16.16 14.75 18.56
N SER A 164 -17.39 14.31 18.86
CA SER A 164 -18.30 14.95 19.83
C SER A 164 -18.29 14.29 21.21
N GLY A 165 -17.52 13.21 21.41
CA GLY A 165 -17.53 12.43 22.65
C GLY A 165 -18.82 11.65 22.89
N GLN A 166 -19.69 11.47 21.88
CA GLN A 166 -20.86 10.61 21.99
C GLN A 166 -20.44 9.14 22.16
N GLN A 167 -21.23 8.37 22.91
CA GLN A 167 -20.93 6.96 23.12
C GLN A 167 -21.05 6.17 21.83
N LEU A 168 -19.93 5.61 21.37
CA LEU A 168 -19.91 4.64 20.29
C LEU A 168 -20.40 3.28 20.78
N HIS A 169 -21.15 2.57 19.92
CA HIS A 169 -21.65 1.22 20.16
C HIS A 169 -21.11 0.25 19.09
N PRO A 170 -19.87 -0.25 19.19
CA PRO A 170 -19.30 -1.10 18.16
C PRO A 170 -20.05 -2.43 17.96
N GLU A 171 -20.66 -2.97 19.00
CA GLU A 171 -21.43 -4.22 18.90
C GLU A 171 -22.70 -4.09 18.03
N ALA A 172 -23.16 -2.86 17.75
CA ALA A 172 -24.23 -2.60 16.78
C ALA A 172 -23.75 -2.57 15.32
N GLN A 173 -22.42 -2.57 15.07
CA GLN A 173 -21.85 -2.55 13.72
C GLN A 173 -21.79 -3.96 13.14
N GLY A 174 -22.54 -4.21 12.07
CA GLY A 174 -22.56 -5.49 11.36
C GLY A 174 -21.30 -5.76 10.52
N ASP A 175 -20.66 -4.71 10.00
CA ASP A 175 -19.39 -4.79 9.25
C ASP A 175 -18.19 -4.76 10.22
N ASP A 176 -17.23 -5.67 10.03
CA ASP A 176 -16.07 -5.82 10.91
C ASP A 176 -15.10 -4.61 10.87
N GLU A 177 -14.99 -3.90 9.75
CA GLU A 177 -14.12 -2.73 9.61
C GLU A 177 -14.76 -1.49 10.27
N LEU A 178 -16.07 -1.31 10.12
CA LEU A 178 -16.84 -0.29 10.87
C LEU A 178 -16.80 -0.58 12.38
N ARG A 179 -16.90 -1.85 12.79
CA ARG A 179 -16.73 -2.26 14.19
C ARG A 179 -15.34 -1.89 14.71
N LEU A 180 -14.28 -2.13 13.92
CA LEU A 180 -12.92 -1.75 14.29
C LEU A 180 -12.71 -0.25 14.38
N LEU A 181 -13.27 0.55 13.46
CA LEU A 181 -13.21 2.00 13.52
C LEU A 181 -13.85 2.52 14.82
N ALA A 182 -15.04 1.99 15.18
CA ALA A 182 -15.72 2.35 16.41
C ALA A 182 -14.96 1.90 17.68
N ILE A 183 -14.31 0.73 17.68
CA ILE A 183 -13.45 0.30 18.80
C ILE A 183 -12.18 1.16 18.89
N GLN A 184 -11.55 1.53 17.76
CA GLN A 184 -10.39 2.43 17.75
C GLN A 184 -10.76 3.81 18.32
N GLY A 185 -11.97 4.30 18.05
CA GLY A 185 -12.51 5.51 18.69
C GLY A 185 -12.63 5.37 20.21
N LEU A 186 -13.20 4.25 20.69
CA LEU A 186 -13.28 3.97 22.13
C LEU A 186 -11.91 3.77 22.78
N MET A 187 -10.90 3.20 22.10
CA MET A 187 -9.55 3.01 22.68
C MET A 187 -8.87 4.34 23.08
N ASN A 188 -9.33 5.48 22.55
CA ASN A 188 -8.84 6.81 22.88
C ASN A 188 -9.65 7.53 23.97
N SER A 189 -10.92 7.16 24.20
CA SER A 189 -11.84 7.85 25.12
C SER A 189 -12.28 7.00 26.32
N ASP A 190 -12.35 5.68 26.15
CA ASP A 190 -12.82 4.69 27.12
C ASP A 190 -12.11 3.33 26.86
N PRO A 191 -10.81 3.23 27.19
CA PRO A 191 -10.03 2.03 26.94
C PRO A 191 -10.53 0.82 27.75
N GLU A 192 -11.18 1.04 28.89
CA GLU A 192 -11.73 -0.03 29.74
C GLU A 192 -12.89 -0.75 29.04
N ARG A 193 -13.80 -0.03 28.36
CA ARG A 193 -14.83 -0.66 27.51
C ARG A 193 -14.29 -1.17 26.19
N ALA A 194 -13.24 -0.54 25.63
CA ALA A 194 -12.69 -0.91 24.32
C ALA A 194 -11.85 -2.20 24.33
N LEU A 195 -11.06 -2.45 25.38
CA LEU A 195 -10.17 -3.61 25.47
C LEU A 195 -10.90 -4.98 25.42
N PRO A 196 -12.01 -5.21 26.13
CA PRO A 196 -12.82 -6.43 25.97
C PRO A 196 -13.36 -6.62 24.55
N LEU A 197 -13.69 -5.53 23.84
CA LEU A 197 -14.18 -5.60 22.46
C LEU A 197 -13.05 -5.98 21.48
N LEU A 198 -11.83 -5.47 21.67
CA LEU A 198 -10.66 -5.93 20.91
C LEU A 198 -10.40 -7.42 21.13
N LYS A 199 -10.46 -7.91 22.38
CA LYS A 199 -10.31 -9.35 22.67
C LYS A 199 -11.35 -10.20 21.94
N LYS A 200 -12.64 -9.84 22.03
CA LYS A 200 -13.73 -10.51 21.28
C LYS A 200 -13.46 -10.58 19.77
N VAL A 201 -12.94 -9.50 19.16
CA VAL A 201 -12.64 -9.46 17.71
C VAL A 201 -11.42 -10.32 17.35
N LEU A 202 -10.40 -10.36 18.22
CA LEU A 202 -9.20 -11.19 18.04
C LEU A 202 -9.50 -12.69 18.21
N GLU A 203 -10.43 -13.04 19.08
CA GLU A 203 -10.86 -14.42 19.35
C GLU A 203 -11.89 -14.92 18.32
N GLY A 204 -12.91 -14.12 17.99
CA GLY A 204 -14.06 -14.48 17.16
C GLY A 204 -13.77 -14.79 15.68
N PRO A 205 -14.79 -15.08 14.84
CA PRO A 205 -14.62 -15.59 13.47
C PRO A 205 -14.15 -14.55 12.42
N GLY A 206 -13.76 -13.34 12.83
CA GLY A 206 -13.39 -12.25 11.92
C GLY A 206 -12.16 -12.54 11.05
N SER A 207 -12.08 -11.87 9.89
CA SER A 207 -11.03 -12.11 8.88
C SER A 207 -9.61 -11.80 9.37
N ARG A 208 -8.57 -12.35 8.72
CA ARG A 208 -7.16 -12.07 9.07
C ARG A 208 -6.84 -10.58 9.06
N ARG A 209 -7.35 -9.81 8.08
CA ARG A 209 -7.21 -8.34 7.98
C ARG A 209 -7.81 -7.62 9.19
N VAL A 210 -8.97 -8.07 9.66
CA VAL A 210 -9.67 -7.54 10.82
C VAL A 210 -8.87 -7.82 12.10
N LYS A 211 -8.43 -9.07 12.31
CA LYS A 211 -7.61 -9.43 13.47
C LYS A 211 -6.24 -8.73 13.48
N ASP A 212 -5.61 -8.59 12.31
CA ASP A 212 -4.36 -7.84 12.14
C ASP A 212 -4.52 -6.37 12.57
N ARG A 213 -5.62 -5.70 12.17
CA ARG A 213 -5.91 -4.31 12.56
C ARG A 213 -6.28 -4.20 14.05
N ALA A 214 -7.05 -5.14 14.59
CA ALA A 214 -7.38 -5.20 16.02
C ALA A 214 -6.10 -5.27 16.87
N LEU A 215 -5.15 -6.13 16.48
CA LEU A 215 -3.88 -6.34 17.18
C LEU A 215 -2.97 -5.10 17.09
N PHE A 216 -2.97 -4.39 15.95
CA PHE A 216 -2.26 -3.12 15.80
C PHE A 216 -2.84 -2.02 16.70
N VAL A 217 -4.17 -1.87 16.75
CA VAL A 217 -4.84 -0.89 17.62
C VAL A 217 -4.59 -1.20 19.10
N LEU A 218 -4.60 -2.48 19.49
CA LEU A 218 -4.21 -2.94 20.82
C LEU A 218 -2.78 -2.51 21.17
N ALA A 219 -1.84 -2.72 20.25
CA ALA A 219 -0.44 -2.36 20.42
C ALA A 219 -0.19 -0.85 20.53
N GLN A 220 -0.87 -0.04 19.71
CA GLN A 220 -0.69 1.41 19.66
C GLN A 220 -1.11 2.11 20.97
N ASN A 221 -2.02 1.53 21.74
CA ASN A 221 -2.50 2.10 23.01
C ASN A 221 -1.48 2.04 24.16
N GLY A 222 -0.57 1.06 24.18
CA GLY A 222 0.54 0.96 25.15
C GLY A 222 0.19 0.76 26.64
N SER A 223 -1.08 0.81 27.04
CA SER A 223 -1.49 0.67 28.45
C SER A 223 -1.05 -0.67 29.06
N PRO A 224 -0.94 -0.78 30.40
CA PRO A 224 -0.58 -2.04 31.06
C PRO A 224 -1.54 -3.19 30.68
N ALA A 225 -2.84 -2.92 30.63
CA ALA A 225 -3.85 -3.91 30.23
C ALA A 225 -3.75 -4.31 28.74
N ALA A 226 -3.43 -3.37 27.85
CA ALA A 226 -3.16 -3.68 26.44
C ALA A 226 -1.90 -4.55 26.27
N ARG A 227 -0.82 -4.23 27.01
CA ARG A 227 0.42 -5.03 27.02
C ARG A 227 0.22 -6.42 27.63
N GLN A 228 -0.60 -6.54 28.67
CA GLN A 228 -1.02 -7.85 29.21
C GLN A 228 -1.77 -8.67 28.15
N ALA A 229 -2.77 -8.08 27.48
CA ALA A 229 -3.54 -8.76 26.43
C ALA A 229 -2.66 -9.21 25.24
N LEU A 230 -1.68 -8.39 24.82
CA LEU A 230 -0.67 -8.82 23.85
C LEU A 230 0.18 -9.98 24.37
N GLY A 231 0.54 -9.98 25.65
CA GLY A 231 1.26 -11.06 26.30
C GLY A 231 0.46 -12.37 26.39
N GLU A 232 -0.84 -12.30 26.59
CA GLU A 232 -1.75 -13.46 26.55
C GLU A 232 -1.78 -14.06 25.12
N ILE A 233 -1.89 -13.21 24.10
CA ILE A 233 -1.88 -13.61 22.68
C ILE A 233 -0.50 -14.19 22.28
N ALA A 234 0.60 -13.65 22.79
CA ALA A 234 1.95 -14.17 22.55
C ALA A 234 2.23 -15.51 23.23
N ARG A 235 1.59 -15.80 24.37
CA ARG A 235 1.62 -17.13 25.04
C ARG A 235 0.65 -18.13 24.40
N GLY A 236 -0.41 -17.67 23.72
CA GLY A 236 -1.45 -18.50 23.12
C GLY A 236 -1.01 -19.27 21.87
N GLN A 237 -1.32 -20.57 21.81
CA GLN A 237 -0.90 -21.47 20.73
C GLN A 237 -1.90 -21.55 19.55
N ASN A 238 -3.14 -21.10 19.73
CA ASN A 238 -4.23 -21.32 18.78
C ASN A 238 -4.14 -20.52 17.46
N ASN A 239 -3.20 -19.57 17.34
CA ASN A 239 -3.02 -18.79 16.11
C ASN A 239 -1.56 -18.28 15.96
N PRO A 240 -0.67 -19.05 15.30
CA PRO A 240 0.74 -18.68 15.13
C PRO A 240 0.97 -17.36 14.37
N GLU A 241 0.05 -16.93 13.51
CA GLU A 241 0.16 -15.64 12.81
C GLU A 241 -0.01 -14.46 13.77
N LEU A 242 -1.04 -14.50 14.62
CA LEU A 242 -1.27 -13.47 15.64
C LEU A 242 -0.21 -13.54 16.75
N GLN A 243 0.23 -14.74 17.13
CA GLN A 243 1.28 -14.94 18.13
C GLN A 243 2.59 -14.25 17.71
N ARG A 244 3.05 -14.44 16.47
CA ARG A 244 4.26 -13.78 15.95
C ARG A 244 4.11 -12.27 15.82
N LYS A 245 2.91 -11.75 15.49
CA LYS A 245 2.66 -10.30 15.47
C LYS A 245 2.58 -9.68 16.86
N ALA A 246 1.99 -10.38 17.83
CA ALA A 246 2.00 -9.95 19.23
C ALA A 246 3.43 -9.88 19.76
N VAL A 247 4.27 -10.88 19.46
CA VAL A 247 5.73 -10.85 19.73
C VAL A 247 6.42 -9.63 19.12
N GLN A 248 6.12 -9.30 17.86
CA GLN A 248 6.70 -8.12 17.18
C GLN A 248 6.28 -6.81 17.86
N TYR A 249 5.01 -6.66 18.22
CA TYR A 249 4.51 -5.45 18.90
C TYR A 249 4.98 -5.33 20.36
N LEU A 250 5.12 -6.44 21.08
CA LEU A 250 5.73 -6.48 22.42
C LEU A 250 7.19 -6.01 22.39
N GLY A 251 7.93 -6.29 21.31
CA GLY A 251 9.27 -5.75 21.09
C GLY A 251 9.29 -4.26 20.83
N LEU A 252 8.43 -3.80 19.92
CA LEU A 252 8.43 -2.42 19.43
C LEU A 252 7.87 -1.40 20.44
N PHE A 253 6.91 -1.80 21.28
CA PHE A 253 6.16 -0.88 22.16
C PHE A 253 6.19 -1.26 23.64
N GLY A 254 6.68 -2.45 24.00
CA GLY A 254 6.33 -3.09 25.26
C GLY A 254 7.15 -2.69 26.50
N GLY A 255 8.42 -2.35 26.31
CA GLY A 255 9.36 -2.10 27.41
C GLY A 255 9.74 -3.37 28.20
N GLU A 256 10.20 -3.19 29.44
CA GLU A 256 10.80 -4.29 30.22
C GLU A 256 9.82 -5.44 30.56
N GLU A 257 8.59 -5.13 30.98
CA GLU A 257 7.57 -6.15 31.29
C GLU A 257 7.21 -7.02 30.07
N SER A 258 7.27 -6.42 28.88
CA SER A 258 7.10 -7.17 27.64
C SER A 258 8.35 -7.99 27.29
N ARG A 259 9.58 -7.54 27.62
CA ARG A 259 10.79 -8.39 27.51
C ARG A 259 10.74 -9.60 28.44
N LYS A 260 10.24 -9.45 29.67
CA LYS A 260 9.97 -10.58 30.60
C LYS A 260 8.95 -11.55 30.01
N THR A 261 7.82 -11.03 29.52
CA THR A 261 6.80 -11.84 28.81
C THR A 261 7.37 -12.57 27.59
N LEU A 262 8.23 -11.92 26.79
CA LEU A 262 8.88 -12.52 25.62
C LEU A 262 9.85 -13.64 26.01
N GLU A 263 10.57 -13.49 27.12
CA GLU A 263 11.45 -14.53 27.70
C GLU A 263 10.67 -15.76 28.19
N GLU A 264 9.52 -15.57 28.84
CA GLU A 264 8.61 -16.67 29.20
C GLU A 264 8.11 -17.43 27.95
N VAL A 265 7.70 -16.72 26.90
CA VAL A 265 7.28 -17.33 25.62
C VAL A 265 8.44 -18.05 24.96
N TYR A 266 9.66 -17.50 25.02
CA TYR A 266 10.87 -18.12 24.47
C TYR A 266 11.23 -19.43 25.17
N ALA A 267 11.16 -19.45 26.50
CA ALA A 267 11.47 -20.63 27.31
C ALA A 267 10.41 -21.74 27.21
N SER A 268 9.16 -21.38 26.93
CA SER A 268 8.03 -22.33 26.85
C SER A 268 7.74 -22.85 25.44
N THR A 269 8.21 -22.18 24.37
CA THR A 269 7.94 -22.59 22.98
C THR A 269 8.98 -23.55 22.40
N SER A 270 8.51 -24.46 21.55
CA SER A 270 9.34 -25.27 20.63
C SER A 270 9.31 -24.76 19.18
N ASP A 271 8.54 -23.73 18.83
CA ASP A 271 8.51 -23.19 17.47
C ASP A 271 9.75 -22.31 17.19
N ALA A 272 10.65 -22.82 16.37
CA ALA A 272 11.81 -22.10 15.86
C ALA A 272 11.46 -20.78 15.15
N GLN A 273 10.29 -20.66 14.49
CA GLN A 273 9.87 -19.41 13.86
C GLN A 273 9.49 -18.35 14.89
N LEU A 274 8.74 -18.73 15.93
CA LEU A 274 8.45 -17.87 17.08
C LEU A 274 9.72 -17.48 17.83
N LYS A 275 10.62 -18.44 18.13
CA LYS A 275 11.93 -18.14 18.75
C LYS A 275 12.71 -17.10 17.96
N ARG A 276 12.83 -17.25 16.63
CA ARG A 276 13.51 -16.25 15.78
C ARG A 276 12.78 -14.90 15.73
N ALA A 277 11.45 -14.87 15.84
CA ALA A 277 10.71 -13.61 15.99
C ALA A 277 11.02 -12.90 17.33
N ILE A 278 11.13 -13.67 18.42
CA ILE A 278 11.51 -13.15 19.74
C ILE A 278 12.97 -12.67 19.76
N LEU A 279 13.90 -13.37 19.12
CA LEU A 279 15.30 -12.91 19.00
C LEU A 279 15.41 -11.57 18.26
N ARG A 280 14.67 -11.37 17.16
CA ARG A 280 14.60 -10.06 16.50
C ARG A 280 13.95 -8.98 17.37
N SER A 281 13.00 -9.35 18.22
CA SER A 281 12.39 -8.46 19.21
C SER A 281 13.40 -8.02 20.31
N PHE A 282 14.28 -8.92 20.75
CA PHE A 282 15.40 -8.57 21.63
C PHE A 282 16.46 -7.70 20.95
N MET A 283 16.77 -7.93 19.66
CA MET A 283 17.65 -7.03 18.88
C MET A 283 17.07 -5.61 18.79
N LEU A 284 15.80 -5.48 18.38
CA LEU A 284 15.13 -4.18 18.26
C LEU A 284 15.03 -3.39 19.58
N SER A 285 15.23 -4.06 20.71
CA SER A 285 15.22 -3.45 22.05
C SER A 285 16.58 -3.44 22.76
N GLY A 286 17.68 -3.79 22.06
CA GLY A 286 19.05 -3.74 22.58
C GLY A 286 19.35 -4.75 23.70
N ASP A 287 18.63 -5.87 23.78
CA ASP A 287 18.79 -6.84 24.88
C ASP A 287 19.89 -7.88 24.60
N HIS A 288 21.14 -7.45 24.76
CA HIS A 288 22.32 -8.30 24.56
C HIS A 288 22.29 -9.53 25.48
N ALA A 289 21.80 -9.36 26.72
CA ALA A 289 21.79 -10.41 27.73
C ALA A 289 20.88 -11.58 27.35
N ARG A 290 19.65 -11.31 26.88
CA ARG A 290 18.72 -12.36 26.42
C ARG A 290 19.19 -13.00 25.11
N LEU A 291 19.75 -12.22 24.18
CA LEU A 291 20.37 -12.75 22.96
C LEU A 291 21.55 -13.69 23.25
N PHE A 292 22.40 -13.33 24.23
CA PHE A 292 23.54 -14.14 24.66
C PHE A 292 23.11 -15.40 25.43
N ALA A 293 22.09 -15.30 26.29
CA ALA A 293 21.51 -16.46 26.96
C ALA A 293 20.98 -17.49 25.94
N ALA A 294 20.25 -17.04 24.91
CA ALA A 294 19.80 -17.87 23.79
C ALA A 294 20.95 -18.48 22.99
N ALA A 295 21.96 -17.68 22.63
CA ALA A 295 23.13 -18.15 21.87
C ALA A 295 23.95 -19.23 22.60
N LYS A 296 23.84 -19.31 23.94
CA LYS A 296 24.49 -20.37 24.75
C LYS A 296 23.61 -21.58 25.01
N SER A 297 22.29 -21.40 25.16
CA SER A 297 21.38 -22.45 25.65
C SER A 297 20.60 -23.18 24.56
N GLU A 298 20.42 -22.58 23.38
CA GLU A 298 19.61 -23.18 22.32
C GLU A 298 20.18 -24.47 21.75
N LYS A 299 19.29 -25.44 21.59
CA LYS A 299 19.59 -26.78 21.04
C LYS A 299 19.56 -26.80 19.51
N GLU A 300 18.74 -25.96 18.90
CA GLU A 300 18.65 -25.85 17.44
C GLU A 300 19.70 -24.89 16.88
N GLU A 301 20.56 -25.41 15.99
CA GLU A 301 21.67 -24.65 15.41
C GLU A 301 21.18 -23.43 14.61
N GLU A 302 20.00 -23.50 14.00
CA GLU A 302 19.35 -22.39 13.29
C GLU A 302 18.87 -21.25 14.20
N VAL A 303 18.34 -21.59 15.38
CA VAL A 303 17.92 -20.58 16.37
C VAL A 303 19.15 -19.97 17.03
N ARG A 304 20.20 -20.78 17.29
CA ARG A 304 21.48 -20.31 17.81
C ARG A 304 22.21 -19.39 16.80
N ARG A 305 22.21 -19.73 15.51
CA ARG A 305 22.72 -18.86 14.43
C ARG A 305 22.02 -17.50 14.41
N GLU A 306 20.68 -17.48 14.48
CA GLU A 306 19.94 -16.22 14.56
C GLU A 306 20.34 -15.42 15.80
N ALA A 307 20.44 -16.04 16.98
CA ALA A 307 20.84 -15.35 18.22
C ALA A 307 22.26 -14.72 18.11
N ILE A 308 23.22 -15.44 17.53
CA ILE A 308 24.58 -14.94 17.23
C ILE A 308 24.54 -13.75 16.26
N ARG A 309 23.75 -13.83 15.20
CA ARG A 309 23.58 -12.75 14.22
C ARG A 309 22.94 -11.51 14.83
N GLN A 310 21.91 -11.70 15.64
CA GLN A 310 21.26 -10.61 16.38
C GLN A 310 22.22 -9.96 17.39
N LEU A 311 23.11 -10.70 18.06
CA LEU A 311 24.21 -10.13 18.87
C LEU A 311 25.15 -9.24 18.05
N GLY A 312 25.47 -9.65 16.82
CA GLY A 312 26.26 -8.83 15.89
C GLY A 312 25.59 -7.49 15.57
N LEU A 313 24.27 -7.52 15.29
CA LEU A 313 23.48 -6.33 14.95
C LEU A 313 23.26 -5.35 16.11
N VAL A 314 23.42 -5.77 17.37
CA VAL A 314 23.39 -4.89 18.55
C VAL A 314 24.79 -4.50 19.06
N HIS A 315 25.87 -4.92 18.39
CA HIS A 315 27.26 -4.72 18.83
C HIS A 315 27.60 -5.38 20.19
N GLY A 316 27.07 -6.58 20.46
CA GLY A 316 27.37 -7.39 21.65
C GLY A 316 28.78 -8.02 21.62
N LEU A 317 29.83 -7.20 21.56
CA LEU A 317 31.21 -7.64 21.31
C LEU A 317 31.77 -8.56 22.41
N ASN A 318 31.50 -8.26 23.67
CA ASN A 318 31.99 -9.06 24.81
C ASN A 318 31.34 -10.46 24.79
N GLU A 319 30.03 -10.49 24.53
CA GLU A 319 29.21 -11.69 24.40
C GLU A 319 29.71 -12.56 23.24
N LEU A 320 29.92 -11.96 22.06
CA LEU A 320 30.49 -12.63 20.89
C LEU A 320 31.90 -13.17 21.13
N GLN A 321 32.75 -12.42 21.84
CA GLN A 321 34.10 -12.87 22.21
C GLN A 321 34.06 -14.09 23.13
N GLN A 322 33.16 -14.11 24.13
CA GLN A 322 32.99 -15.25 25.03
C GLN A 322 32.39 -16.47 24.31
N LEU A 323 31.48 -16.27 23.35
CA LEU A 323 30.99 -17.35 22.48
C LEU A 323 32.13 -17.92 21.64
N TYR A 324 32.92 -17.09 20.96
CA TYR A 324 33.98 -17.57 20.06
C TYR A 324 35.09 -18.35 20.79
N GLN A 325 35.42 -17.97 22.03
CA GLN A 325 36.37 -18.70 22.86
C GLN A 325 35.86 -20.09 23.30
N SER A 326 34.54 -20.27 23.47
CA SER A 326 33.94 -21.50 24.03
C SER A 326 33.26 -22.40 23.00
N GLU A 327 32.87 -21.88 21.84
CA GLU A 327 32.24 -22.64 20.75
C GLU A 327 33.25 -23.54 20.02
N SER A 328 32.81 -24.76 19.68
CA SER A 328 33.61 -25.80 19.03
C SER A 328 33.08 -26.19 17.64
N SER A 329 31.82 -25.88 17.31
CA SER A 329 31.25 -26.08 15.97
C SER A 329 31.88 -25.10 14.96
N PRO A 330 32.53 -25.57 13.88
CA PRO A 330 33.05 -24.70 12.82
C PRO A 330 31.93 -23.92 12.11
N ALA A 331 30.70 -24.43 12.10
CA ALA A 331 29.55 -23.74 11.53
C ALA A 331 29.13 -22.52 12.37
N LEU A 332 29.12 -22.66 13.71
CA LEU A 332 28.78 -21.58 14.63
C LEU A 332 29.94 -20.59 14.79
N ARG A 333 31.20 -21.05 14.80
CA ARG A 333 32.37 -20.17 14.68
C ARG A 333 32.32 -19.29 13.42
N ARG A 334 31.85 -19.83 12.29
CA ARG A 334 31.67 -19.03 11.06
C ARG A 334 30.59 -17.95 11.21
N GLU A 335 29.44 -18.27 11.80
CA GLU A 335 28.41 -17.25 12.09
C GLU A 335 28.93 -16.17 13.07
N LEU A 336 29.76 -16.56 14.04
CA LEU A 336 30.41 -15.61 14.97
C LEU A 336 31.38 -14.65 14.24
N LEU A 337 32.16 -15.11 13.25
CA LEU A 337 32.97 -14.20 12.40
C LEU A 337 32.11 -13.23 11.59
N GLN A 338 30.93 -13.67 11.18
CA GLN A 338 29.95 -12.84 10.49
C GLN A 338 29.31 -11.83 11.47
N ALA A 339 29.07 -12.21 12.72
CA ALA A 339 28.60 -11.31 13.76
C ALA A 339 29.64 -10.27 14.20
N PHE A 340 30.93 -10.63 14.30
CA PHE A 340 32.02 -9.65 14.52
C PHE A 340 32.11 -8.64 13.38
N PHE A 341 31.95 -9.10 12.12
CA PHE A 341 31.87 -8.21 10.96
C PHE A 341 30.69 -7.23 11.06
N LEU A 342 29.49 -7.72 11.36
CA LEU A 342 28.30 -6.87 11.54
C LEU A 342 28.45 -5.88 12.71
N ALA A 343 29.12 -6.29 13.79
CA ALA A 343 29.38 -5.44 14.94
C ALA A 343 30.53 -4.44 14.73
N GLY A 344 31.30 -4.54 13.63
CA GLY A 344 32.41 -3.66 13.29
C GLY A 344 33.79 -4.05 13.85
N ASP A 345 33.94 -5.24 14.43
CA ASP A 345 35.20 -5.68 15.05
C ASP A 345 36.21 -6.21 14.02
N ALA A 346 36.85 -5.26 13.33
CA ALA A 346 37.98 -5.54 12.45
C ALA A 346 39.15 -6.20 13.18
N THR A 347 39.39 -5.83 14.45
CA THR A 347 40.53 -6.33 15.25
C THR A 347 40.44 -7.84 15.44
N LYS A 348 39.27 -8.37 15.82
CA LYS A 348 39.07 -9.81 15.98
C LYS A 348 39.15 -10.56 14.65
N LEU A 349 38.70 -9.96 13.55
CA LEU A 349 38.85 -10.54 12.21
C LEU A 349 40.33 -10.63 11.79
N VAL A 350 41.15 -9.62 12.10
CA VAL A 350 42.61 -9.67 11.88
C VAL A 350 43.26 -10.77 12.75
N GLU A 351 42.90 -10.85 14.03
CA GLU A 351 43.41 -11.88 14.95
C GLU A 351 43.14 -13.29 14.42
N VAL A 352 41.91 -13.57 13.98
CA VAL A 352 41.50 -14.87 13.43
C VAL A 352 42.17 -15.17 12.10
N ALA A 353 42.21 -14.21 11.17
CA ALA A 353 42.83 -14.39 9.86
C ALA A 353 44.34 -14.72 9.96
N GLN A 354 45.02 -14.23 11.00
CA GLN A 354 46.42 -14.50 11.27
C GLN A 354 46.67 -15.79 12.08
N ASN A 355 45.84 -16.12 13.07
CA ASN A 355 46.20 -17.09 14.12
C ASN A 355 45.27 -18.32 14.27
N GLU A 356 44.07 -18.34 13.68
CA GLU A 356 43.18 -19.50 13.78
C GLU A 356 43.75 -20.71 13.02
N LYS A 357 43.50 -21.92 13.51
CA LYS A 357 44.01 -23.18 12.94
C LYS A 357 43.11 -23.73 11.83
N ASP A 358 41.81 -23.48 11.92
CA ASP A 358 40.85 -23.84 10.88
C ASP A 358 41.00 -22.92 9.65
N ARG A 359 41.41 -23.51 8.53
CA ARG A 359 41.64 -22.82 7.26
C ARG A 359 40.39 -22.11 6.73
N GLU A 360 39.20 -22.67 6.85
CA GLU A 360 37.98 -22.02 6.35
C GLU A 360 37.49 -20.91 7.30
N LEU A 361 37.81 -20.95 8.60
CA LEU A 361 37.64 -19.81 9.50
C LEU A 361 38.63 -18.68 9.18
N ARG A 362 39.93 -18.97 8.98
CA ARG A 362 40.91 -17.98 8.49
C ARG A 362 40.43 -17.33 7.19
N ARG A 363 39.98 -18.15 6.23
CA ARG A 363 39.43 -17.72 4.94
C ARG A 363 38.20 -16.82 5.09
N THR A 364 37.28 -17.18 5.98
CA THR A 364 36.08 -16.37 6.29
C THR A 364 36.50 -15.01 6.84
N ALA A 365 37.45 -14.96 7.78
CA ALA A 365 37.95 -13.71 8.34
C ALA A 365 38.64 -12.82 7.28
N ILE A 366 39.48 -13.40 6.41
CA ILE A 366 40.09 -12.69 5.25
C ILE A 366 39.01 -12.09 4.34
N ARG A 367 37.97 -12.85 4.00
CA ARG A 367 36.86 -12.37 3.17
C ARG A 367 36.10 -11.22 3.84
N ASN A 368 35.85 -11.31 5.15
CA ASN A 368 35.16 -10.27 5.91
C ASN A 368 36.01 -8.98 5.99
N LEU A 369 37.34 -9.09 6.17
CA LEU A 369 38.25 -7.93 6.08
C LEU A 369 38.22 -7.27 4.69
N GLY A 370 38.00 -8.06 3.63
CA GLY A 370 37.78 -7.56 2.27
C GLY A 370 36.52 -6.71 2.07
N LEU A 371 35.56 -6.79 3.00
CA LEU A 371 34.35 -5.96 3.02
C LEU A 371 34.47 -4.78 4.00
N ILE A 372 35.58 -4.68 4.74
CA ILE A 372 35.89 -3.54 5.62
C ILE A 372 36.84 -2.61 4.86
N HIS A 373 36.32 -1.49 4.39
CA HIS A 373 37.11 -0.44 3.73
C HIS A 373 37.85 0.41 4.77
N SER A 374 39.04 -0.02 5.19
CA SER A 374 39.93 0.77 6.06
C SER A 374 41.41 0.49 5.77
N ASP A 375 42.27 1.46 6.11
CA ASP A 375 43.72 1.30 5.94
C ASP A 375 44.26 0.12 6.75
N ASP A 376 43.70 -0.15 7.92
CA ASP A 376 44.19 -1.19 8.83
C ASP A 376 43.77 -2.60 8.40
N SER A 377 42.59 -2.77 7.79
CA SER A 377 42.26 -4.04 7.12
C SER A 377 43.18 -4.26 5.91
N GLY A 378 43.51 -3.21 5.14
CA GLY A 378 44.47 -3.26 4.05
C GLY A 378 45.89 -3.66 4.49
N LYS A 379 46.42 -3.05 5.57
CA LYS A 379 47.72 -3.40 6.20
C LYS A 379 47.70 -4.84 6.73
N ALA A 380 46.60 -5.26 7.36
CA ALA A 380 46.46 -6.62 7.87
C ALA A 380 46.47 -7.66 6.75
N LEU A 381 45.74 -7.43 5.65
CA LEU A 381 45.77 -8.28 4.45
C LEU A 381 47.18 -8.38 3.86
N GLN A 382 47.99 -7.31 3.91
CA GLN A 382 49.37 -7.31 3.42
C GLN A 382 50.27 -8.20 4.29
N ALA A 383 50.13 -8.07 5.60
CA ALA A 383 50.85 -8.87 6.59
C ALA A 383 50.45 -10.36 6.54
N ILE A 384 49.20 -10.66 6.21
CA ILE A 384 48.72 -12.03 5.95
C ILE A 384 49.35 -12.56 4.66
N TYR A 385 49.20 -11.87 3.52
CA TYR A 385 49.71 -12.34 2.22
C TYR A 385 51.22 -12.63 2.23
N SER A 386 51.98 -11.79 2.94
CA SER A 386 53.45 -11.89 3.04
C SER A 386 53.94 -13.05 3.90
N LYS A 387 53.09 -13.57 4.79
CA LYS A 387 53.37 -14.74 5.66
C LYS A 387 52.72 -16.03 5.17
N GLU A 388 51.69 -15.92 4.34
CA GLU A 388 50.88 -17.05 3.89
C GLU A 388 51.62 -17.97 2.93
N THR A 389 51.42 -19.28 3.10
CA THR A 389 51.92 -20.33 2.18
C THR A 389 50.78 -21.10 1.50
N ASP A 390 49.57 -21.06 2.05
CA ASP A 390 48.39 -21.65 1.41
C ASP A 390 47.92 -20.79 0.22
N ARG A 391 48.02 -21.35 -0.99
CA ARG A 391 47.65 -20.70 -2.25
C ARG A 391 46.18 -20.26 -2.29
N VAL A 392 45.26 -20.94 -1.60
CA VAL A 392 43.84 -20.57 -1.56
C VAL A 392 43.61 -19.42 -0.59
N LEU A 393 44.31 -19.37 0.54
CA LEU A 393 44.26 -18.22 1.45
C LEU A 393 44.90 -16.97 0.82
N LYS A 394 46.02 -17.12 0.09
CA LYS A 394 46.55 -16.06 -0.78
C LYS A 394 45.53 -15.58 -1.80
N ALA A 395 44.86 -16.49 -2.51
CA ALA A 395 43.83 -16.13 -3.48
C ALA A 395 42.62 -15.41 -2.83
N GLU A 396 42.24 -15.76 -1.60
CA GLU A 396 41.19 -15.04 -0.86
C GLU A 396 41.63 -13.64 -0.43
N VAL A 397 42.92 -13.41 -0.13
CA VAL A 397 43.44 -12.05 0.07
C VAL A 397 43.40 -11.23 -1.23
N LEU A 398 43.65 -11.85 -2.39
CA LEU A 398 43.45 -11.19 -3.69
C LEU A 398 41.97 -10.84 -3.92
N ASN A 399 41.03 -11.70 -3.49
CA ASN A 399 39.60 -11.38 -3.50
C ASN A 399 39.30 -10.21 -2.57
N ALA A 400 39.85 -10.20 -1.35
CA ALA A 400 39.62 -9.18 -0.35
C ALA A 400 40.06 -7.79 -0.83
N TYR A 401 41.26 -7.64 -1.39
CA TYR A 401 41.71 -6.36 -1.94
C TYR A 401 40.88 -5.89 -3.15
N PHE A 402 40.40 -6.83 -3.98
CA PHE A 402 39.52 -6.50 -5.10
C PHE A 402 38.17 -5.96 -4.60
N LEU A 403 37.59 -6.58 -3.57
CA LEU A 403 36.36 -6.10 -2.91
C LEU A 403 36.57 -4.73 -2.23
N GLN A 404 37.74 -4.47 -1.66
CA GLN A 404 38.08 -3.16 -1.09
C GLN A 404 38.25 -2.05 -2.14
N GLY A 405 38.43 -2.37 -3.42
CA GLY A 405 38.86 -1.43 -4.46
C GLY A 405 40.36 -1.10 -4.44
N ASN A 406 41.17 -1.85 -3.69
CA ASN A 406 42.58 -1.53 -3.41
C ASN A 406 43.52 -1.98 -4.55
N ALA A 407 43.49 -1.25 -5.66
CA ALA A 407 44.33 -1.53 -6.83
C ALA A 407 45.83 -1.41 -6.51
N THR A 408 46.24 -0.46 -5.66
CA THR A 408 47.64 -0.24 -5.25
C THR A 408 48.25 -1.49 -4.60
N ALA A 409 47.54 -2.14 -3.68
CA ALA A 409 48.00 -3.39 -3.06
C ALA A 409 48.09 -4.55 -4.08
N LEU A 410 47.12 -4.66 -4.99
CA LEU A 410 47.13 -5.67 -6.04
C LEU A 410 48.27 -5.45 -7.05
N VAL A 411 48.62 -4.22 -7.42
CA VAL A 411 49.80 -3.91 -8.25
C VAL A 411 51.10 -4.27 -7.52
N ALA A 412 51.22 -3.96 -6.23
CA ALA A 412 52.38 -4.32 -5.42
C ALA A 412 52.56 -5.86 -5.33
N ILE A 413 51.46 -6.61 -5.22
CA ILE A 413 51.46 -8.07 -5.25
C ILE A 413 51.80 -8.60 -6.65
N ALA A 414 51.19 -8.08 -7.72
CA ALA A 414 51.45 -8.54 -9.09
C ALA A 414 52.92 -8.37 -9.51
N ARG A 415 53.59 -7.33 -9.00
CA ARG A 415 55.03 -7.09 -9.19
C ARG A 415 55.95 -8.01 -8.35
N SER A 416 55.45 -8.65 -7.30
CA SER A 416 56.29 -9.39 -6.32
C SER A 416 55.97 -10.89 -6.19
N GLU A 417 54.75 -11.33 -6.50
CA GLU A 417 54.35 -12.74 -6.44
C GLU A 417 55.07 -13.58 -7.50
N LYS A 418 55.54 -14.76 -7.09
CA LYS A 418 56.33 -15.71 -7.87
C LYS A 418 55.47 -16.85 -8.44
N ASP A 419 54.36 -17.18 -7.80
CA ASP A 419 53.35 -18.09 -8.36
C ASP A 419 52.71 -17.45 -9.61
N PRO A 420 52.86 -18.05 -10.81
CA PRO A 420 52.39 -17.44 -12.06
C PRO A 420 50.86 -17.39 -12.15
N GLU A 421 50.15 -18.32 -11.51
CA GLU A 421 48.68 -18.36 -11.54
C GLU A 421 48.08 -17.38 -10.51
N LEU A 422 48.72 -17.18 -9.35
CA LEU A 422 48.34 -16.07 -8.44
C LEU A 422 48.64 -14.70 -9.08
N ARG A 423 49.78 -14.55 -9.77
CA ARG A 423 50.09 -13.32 -10.52
C ARG A 423 49.04 -13.05 -11.60
N LYS A 424 48.70 -14.06 -12.40
CA LYS A 424 47.64 -14.02 -13.43
C LYS A 424 46.27 -13.67 -12.85
N ALA A 425 45.87 -14.29 -11.73
CA ALA A 425 44.62 -13.94 -11.03
C ALA A 425 44.61 -12.49 -10.51
N THR A 426 45.77 -11.97 -10.10
CA THR A 426 45.95 -10.57 -9.68
C THR A 426 45.78 -9.61 -10.87
N VAL A 427 46.41 -9.92 -12.02
CA VAL A 427 46.28 -9.15 -13.27
C VAL A 427 44.84 -9.15 -13.79
N GLN A 428 44.16 -10.30 -13.77
CA GLN A 428 42.74 -10.42 -14.14
C GLN A 428 41.84 -9.56 -13.25
N LYS A 429 42.11 -9.49 -11.95
CA LYS A 429 41.38 -8.60 -11.02
C LYS A 429 41.61 -7.14 -11.38
N LEU A 430 42.87 -6.72 -11.56
CA LEU A 430 43.21 -5.35 -11.94
C LEU A 430 42.50 -4.90 -13.24
N SER A 431 42.38 -5.77 -14.25
CA SER A 431 41.65 -5.44 -15.49
C SER A 431 40.15 -5.18 -15.32
N LEU A 432 39.55 -5.57 -14.18
CA LEU A 432 38.15 -5.35 -13.85
C LEU A 432 37.93 -4.17 -12.88
N MET A 433 39.00 -3.54 -12.38
CA MET A 433 38.90 -2.45 -11.39
C MET A 433 38.79 -1.06 -12.01
N HIS A 434 39.22 -0.90 -13.27
CA HIS A 434 39.19 0.37 -14.02
C HIS A 434 39.83 1.58 -13.31
N SER A 435 40.69 1.36 -12.30
CA SER A 435 41.45 2.42 -11.63
C SER A 435 42.64 2.88 -12.48
N LYS A 436 43.18 4.06 -12.16
CA LYS A 436 44.38 4.57 -12.84
C LYS A 436 45.58 3.66 -12.58
N GLU A 437 45.79 3.25 -11.35
CA GLU A 437 46.93 2.43 -10.90
C GLU A 437 46.90 1.05 -11.59
N ALA A 438 45.70 0.48 -11.74
CA ALA A 438 45.50 -0.75 -12.51
C ALA A 438 45.80 -0.55 -14.01
N THR A 439 45.32 0.56 -14.60
CA THR A 439 45.53 0.88 -16.01
C THR A 439 47.01 1.12 -16.32
N ASP A 440 47.69 1.96 -15.53
CA ASP A 440 49.11 2.27 -15.67
C ASP A 440 49.97 0.98 -15.59
N TYR A 441 49.64 0.07 -14.67
CA TYR A 441 50.33 -1.22 -14.54
C TYR A 441 50.03 -2.19 -15.69
N LEU A 442 48.80 -2.23 -16.20
CA LEU A 442 48.46 -3.08 -17.36
C LEU A 442 49.16 -2.57 -18.63
N MET A 443 49.29 -1.25 -18.81
CA MET A 443 50.11 -0.68 -19.88
C MET A 443 51.62 -0.96 -19.67
N GLU A 444 52.11 -1.00 -18.43
CA GLU A 444 53.48 -1.44 -18.10
C GLU A 444 53.74 -2.91 -18.48
N LEU A 445 52.71 -3.76 -18.48
CA LEU A 445 52.80 -5.17 -18.88
C LEU A 445 52.68 -5.39 -20.40
N LEU A 446 51.95 -4.53 -21.13
CA LEU A 446 51.79 -4.64 -22.59
C LEU A 446 52.98 -4.07 -23.38
N ASN A 447 53.83 -3.25 -22.74
CA ASN A 447 55.02 -2.64 -23.32
C ASN A 447 56.32 -3.42 -23.01
N LYS A 448 56.24 -4.74 -22.79
CA LYS A 448 57.35 -5.64 -22.43
C LYS A 448 57.30 -6.96 -23.20
#